data_AF-H1PS86-F1
#
_entry.id   AF-H1PS86-F1
#
_cell.length_a   1.000
_cell.length_b   1.000
_cell.length_c   1.000
_cell.angle_alpha   90.00
_cell.angle_beta   90.00
_cell.angle_gamma   90.00
#
_symmetry.space_group_name_H-M   'P 1'
#
loop_
_entity.id
_entity.type
_entity.pdbx_description
1 polymer ?
#
loop_
_entity_poly.entity_id
_entity_poly.type
_entity_poly.pdbx_seq_one_letter_code
_entity_poly.pdbx_strand_id
1 'polypeptide(L)'
;MAVIKILSDIDLKEGQLLNTRIENLSTDPIVNVPGKLYYNTELKNIKVGDGNNWKILGEGSETSGIKKYKQNIGDGTNNYFLINHNLSTEDISISIFEGKELVICDVEIRDLNNIIVRTADIPEENSLKVVVIG
;
A
#
# COMPACT_ATOMS: atom_id res chain seq x y z
N MET A 1 -38.48 -14.72 -5.21
CA MET A 1 -38.39 -14.27 -3.80
C MET A 1 -38.91 -12.85 -3.74
N ALA A 2 -39.76 -12.51 -2.77
CA ALA A 2 -40.29 -11.15 -2.66
C ALA A 2 -39.15 -10.18 -2.31
N VAL A 3 -39.07 -9.06 -3.04
CA VAL A 3 -38.12 -7.99 -2.76
C VAL A 3 -38.82 -6.98 -1.86
N ILE A 4 -38.27 -6.75 -0.68
CA ILE A 4 -38.71 -5.65 0.18
C ILE A 4 -37.93 -4.41 -0.26
N LYS A 5 -38.65 -3.37 -0.67
CA LYS A 5 -38.09 -2.03 -0.93
C LYS A 5 -38.39 -1.14 0.26
N ILE A 6 -37.36 -0.49 0.78
CA ILE A 6 -37.49 0.53 1.82
C ILE A 6 -37.42 1.88 1.11
N LEU A 7 -38.46 2.71 1.24
CA LEU A 7 -38.59 4.00 0.55
C LEU A 7 -38.41 5.21 1.47
N SER A 8 -38.09 4.96 2.74
CA SER A 8 -37.82 5.96 3.78
C SER A 8 -36.57 5.54 4.54
N ASP A 9 -36.08 6.42 5.41
CA ASP A 9 -34.97 6.08 6.30
C ASP A 9 -35.31 4.93 7.23
N ILE A 10 -34.30 4.13 7.56
CA ILE A 10 -34.39 3.03 8.53
C ILE A 10 -33.73 3.45 9.84
N ASP A 11 -34.48 3.42 10.93
CA ASP A 11 -33.97 3.60 12.28
C ASP A 11 -33.88 2.22 12.97
N LEU A 12 -32.65 1.77 13.26
CA LEU A 12 -32.41 0.48 13.90
C LEU A 12 -32.47 0.55 15.43
N LYS A 13 -32.57 1.75 16.03
CA LYS A 13 -32.37 1.97 17.46
C LYS A 13 -31.03 1.34 17.90
N GLU A 14 -31.05 0.37 18.81
CA GLU A 14 -29.88 -0.38 19.28
C GLU A 14 -29.68 -1.72 18.54
N GLY A 15 -30.44 -1.95 17.47
CA GLY A 15 -30.36 -3.15 16.64
C GLY A 15 -29.15 -3.16 15.71
N GLN A 16 -28.90 -4.30 15.07
CA GLN A 16 -27.80 -4.48 14.13
C GLN A 16 -28.22 -5.21 12.88
N LEU A 17 -27.45 -5.01 11.81
CA LEU A 17 -27.56 -5.77 10.59
C LEU A 17 -26.80 -7.10 10.74
N LEU A 18 -27.52 -8.22 10.70
CA LEU A 18 -26.94 -9.57 10.81
C LEU A 18 -26.78 -10.20 9.42
N ASN A 19 -25.66 -10.88 9.18
CA ASN A 19 -25.36 -11.59 7.94
C ASN A 19 -25.64 -10.76 6.67
N THR A 20 -25.39 -9.46 6.75
CA THR A 20 -25.79 -8.53 5.69
C THR A 20 -24.77 -8.52 4.57
N ARG A 21 -25.29 -8.47 3.34
CA ARG A 21 -24.51 -8.21 2.13
C ARG A 21 -24.79 -6.79 1.66
N ILE A 22 -23.74 -6.00 1.50
CA ILE A 22 -23.82 -4.69 0.85
C ILE A 22 -23.80 -4.84 -0.67
N GLU A 23 -24.11 -3.76 -1.41
CA GLU A 23 -24.13 -3.79 -2.88
C GLU A 23 -22.76 -4.21 -3.43
N ASN A 24 -22.72 -5.26 -4.26
CA ASN A 24 -21.48 -5.71 -4.91
C ASN A 24 -21.41 -5.13 -6.33
N LEU A 25 -20.32 -4.45 -6.65
CA LEU A 25 -20.07 -3.90 -7.99
C LEU A 25 -18.61 -4.13 -8.37
N SER A 26 -18.31 -4.29 -9.65
CA SER A 26 -16.94 -4.44 -10.14
C SER A 26 -16.20 -3.10 -10.27
N THR A 27 -16.95 -2.01 -10.45
CA THR A 27 -16.42 -0.65 -10.61
C THR A 27 -17.18 0.34 -9.75
N ASP A 28 -16.56 1.50 -9.53
CA ASP A 28 -17.13 2.61 -8.78
C ASP A 28 -18.41 3.12 -9.47
N PRO A 29 -19.54 3.29 -8.73
CA PRO A 29 -20.73 3.90 -9.30
C PRO A 29 -20.45 5.29 -9.85
N ILE A 30 -21.06 5.60 -10.99
CA ILE A 30 -20.93 6.90 -11.68
C ILE A 30 -21.41 8.04 -10.79
N VAL A 31 -22.53 7.84 -10.08
CA VAL A 31 -23.07 8.84 -9.16
C VAL A 31 -22.51 8.58 -7.78
N ASN A 32 -21.66 9.50 -7.31
CA ASN A 32 -21.14 9.48 -5.95
C ASN A 32 -22.12 10.18 -5.01
N VAL A 33 -22.80 9.40 -4.18
CA VAL A 33 -23.71 9.93 -3.15
C VAL A 33 -22.98 9.86 -1.81
N PRO A 34 -22.88 10.98 -1.05
CA PRO A 34 -22.29 10.97 0.28
C PRO A 34 -22.89 9.90 1.18
N GLY A 35 -22.05 9.09 1.84
CA GLY A 35 -22.47 8.03 2.76
C GLY A 35 -22.95 6.73 2.10
N LYS A 36 -23.06 6.66 0.76
CA LYS A 36 -23.36 5.40 0.07
C LYS A 36 -22.19 4.43 0.25
N LEU A 37 -22.50 3.19 0.61
CA LEU A 37 -21.53 2.10 0.76
C LEU A 37 -21.75 1.03 -0.33
N TYR A 38 -20.64 0.49 -0.85
CA TYR A 38 -20.67 -0.71 -1.68
C TYR A 38 -19.36 -1.51 -1.54
N TYR A 39 -19.37 -2.77 -1.95
CA TYR A 39 -18.20 -3.64 -2.03
C TYR A 39 -17.70 -3.71 -3.47
N ASN A 40 -16.46 -3.29 -3.70
CA ASN A 40 -15.81 -3.45 -5.00
C ASN A 40 -15.31 -4.90 -5.12
N THR A 41 -15.88 -5.68 -6.04
CA THR A 41 -15.56 -7.11 -6.21
C THR A 41 -14.24 -7.39 -6.92
N GLU A 42 -13.70 -6.42 -7.67
CA GLU A 42 -12.39 -6.54 -8.31
C GLU A 42 -11.27 -6.26 -7.31
N LEU A 43 -11.36 -5.13 -6.59
CA LEU A 43 -10.37 -4.67 -5.61
C LEU A 43 -10.56 -5.28 -4.21
N LYS A 44 -11.67 -5.98 -3.99
CA LYS A 44 -12.02 -6.69 -2.75
C LYS A 44 -12.05 -5.79 -1.50
N ASN A 45 -12.52 -4.55 -1.66
CA ASN A 45 -12.61 -3.56 -0.58
C ASN A 45 -14.01 -2.94 -0.47
N ILE A 46 -14.32 -2.38 0.70
CA ILE A 46 -15.53 -1.58 0.93
C ILE A 46 -15.20 -0.14 0.60
N LYS A 47 -16.07 0.55 -0.14
CA LYS A 47 -15.93 1.96 -0.46
C LYS A 47 -17.12 2.79 0.00
N VAL A 48 -16.86 4.03 0.41
CA VAL A 48 -17.84 5.06 0.79
C VAL A 48 -17.74 6.28 -0.12
N GLY A 49 -18.87 6.81 -0.57
CA GLY A 49 -18.93 8.05 -1.33
C GLY A 49 -18.83 9.27 -0.40
N ASP A 50 -18.08 10.30 -0.81
CA ASP A 50 -18.01 11.59 -0.09
C ASP A 50 -18.72 12.75 -0.83
N GLY A 51 -19.42 12.44 -1.93
CA GLY A 51 -20.06 13.38 -2.84
C GLY A 51 -19.21 13.72 -4.08
N ASN A 52 -17.91 13.50 -4.02
CA ASN A 52 -16.98 13.79 -5.12
C ASN A 52 -16.13 12.58 -5.51
N ASN A 53 -15.70 11.77 -4.54
CA ASN A 53 -14.77 10.65 -4.69
C ASN A 53 -15.23 9.43 -3.88
N TRP A 54 -14.78 8.24 -4.31
CA TRP A 54 -14.95 7.00 -3.58
C TRP A 54 -13.72 6.73 -2.70
N LYS A 55 -13.94 6.58 -1.40
CA LYS A 55 -12.88 6.30 -0.42
C LYS A 55 -13.00 4.87 0.08
N ILE A 56 -11.87 4.20 0.28
CA ILE A 56 -11.86 2.85 0.84
C ILE A 56 -12.07 2.93 2.35
N LEU A 57 -12.94 2.07 2.89
CA LEU A 57 -13.16 1.88 4.32
C LEU A 57 -12.45 0.63 4.82
N GLY A 58 -11.72 0.74 5.92
CA GLY A 58 -11.03 -0.39 6.56
C GLY A 58 -9.66 -0.73 5.97
N GLU A 59 -9.21 0.00 4.96
CA GLU A 59 -7.80 0.05 4.59
C GLU A 59 -7.12 1.08 5.49
N GLY A 60 -5.98 0.72 6.09
CA GLY A 60 -5.25 1.60 6.98
C GLY A 60 -4.67 2.77 6.22
N SER A 61 -5.46 3.83 6.00
CA SER A 61 -5.06 5.15 5.53
C SER A 61 -3.85 5.11 4.59
N GLU A 62 -3.96 4.46 3.44
CA GLU A 62 -2.95 4.66 2.41
C GLU A 62 -3.09 6.11 1.93
N THR A 63 -2.06 6.93 2.23
CA THR A 63 -1.69 8.25 1.64
C THR A 63 -1.39 9.38 2.64
N SER A 64 -0.83 9.08 3.83
CA SER A 64 0.03 10.07 4.53
C SER A 64 0.99 9.48 5.57
N GLY A 65 1.22 8.16 5.55
CA GLY A 65 2.18 7.50 6.43
C GLY A 65 3.48 7.23 5.71
N ILE A 66 4.60 7.35 6.43
CA ILE A 66 5.92 6.92 5.97
C ILE A 66 5.85 5.41 5.64
N LYS A 67 6.11 5.04 4.39
CA LYS A 67 6.21 3.65 3.91
C LYS A 67 7.64 3.14 4.11
N LYS A 68 7.78 1.81 4.15
CA LYS A 68 9.07 1.13 4.32
C LYS A 68 9.20 -0.03 3.36
N TYR A 69 10.30 -0.04 2.61
CA TYR A 69 10.75 -1.14 1.77
C TYR A 69 12.00 -1.80 2.37
N LYS A 70 12.16 -3.11 2.16
CA LYS A 70 13.35 -3.87 2.57
C LYS A 70 13.71 -4.94 1.54
N GLN A 71 14.99 -5.10 1.27
CA GLN A 71 15.52 -6.15 0.40
C GLN A 71 16.90 -6.58 0.88
N ASN A 72 17.21 -7.89 0.81
CA ASN A 72 18.58 -8.36 0.96
C ASN A 72 19.29 -8.32 -0.40
N ILE A 73 20.55 -7.89 -0.41
CA ILE A 73 21.44 -7.82 -1.57
C ILE A 73 22.77 -8.53 -1.26
N GLY A 74 23.58 -8.72 -2.30
CA GLY A 74 24.76 -9.58 -2.27
C GLY A 74 24.50 -10.85 -3.06
N ASP A 75 25.33 -11.11 -4.05
CA ASP A 75 25.26 -12.27 -4.95
C ASP A 75 26.61 -12.99 -5.06
N GLY A 76 27.58 -12.62 -4.22
CA GLY A 76 28.94 -13.15 -4.22
C GLY A 76 29.76 -12.79 -5.46
N THR A 77 29.24 -11.95 -6.37
CA THR A 77 29.91 -11.66 -7.67
C THR A 77 29.97 -10.18 -8.02
N ASN A 78 28.88 -9.44 -7.83
CA ASN A 78 28.74 -8.05 -8.20
C ASN A 78 28.84 -7.15 -6.96
N ASN A 79 29.28 -5.92 -7.18
CA ASN A 79 29.27 -4.85 -6.19
C ASN A 79 28.28 -3.73 -6.55
N TYR A 80 27.33 -4.03 -7.43
CA TYR A 80 26.36 -3.09 -7.99
C TYR A 80 24.97 -3.73 -8.01
N PHE A 81 23.99 -3.06 -7.39
CA PHE A 81 22.64 -3.58 -7.25
C PHE A 81 21.59 -2.51 -7.55
N LEU A 82 20.72 -2.76 -8.54
CA LEU A 82 19.52 -1.97 -8.81
C LEU A 82 18.38 -2.49 -7.93
N ILE A 83 17.80 -1.61 -7.12
CA ILE A 83 16.76 -1.95 -6.15
C ILE A 83 15.50 -1.16 -6.48
N ASN A 84 14.40 -1.87 -6.68
CA ASN A 84 13.10 -1.27 -6.96
C ASN A 84 12.22 -1.30 -5.70
N HIS A 85 11.98 -0.13 -5.10
CA HIS A 85 11.29 0.00 -3.81
C HIS A 85 9.79 0.30 -3.90
N ASN A 86 9.28 0.72 -5.07
CA ASN A 86 7.86 1.03 -5.33
C ASN A 86 7.22 2.02 -4.32
N LEU A 87 8.00 2.99 -3.82
CA LEU A 87 7.47 3.98 -2.87
C LEU A 87 6.86 5.20 -3.56
N SER A 88 7.08 5.35 -4.88
CA SER A 88 6.58 6.49 -5.67
C SER A 88 7.01 7.86 -5.12
N THR A 89 8.24 7.93 -4.59
CA THR A 89 8.85 9.14 -4.04
C THR A 89 10.37 9.04 -4.10
N GLU A 90 11.03 10.17 -4.37
CA GLU A 90 12.49 10.32 -4.28
C GLU A 90 12.93 10.88 -2.91
N ASP A 91 11.99 11.38 -2.11
CA ASP A 91 12.24 11.86 -0.75
C ASP A 91 12.35 10.66 0.21
N ILE A 92 13.50 9.99 0.16
CA ILE A 92 13.74 8.73 0.88
C ILE A 92 14.92 8.79 1.83
N SER A 93 14.83 8.05 2.93
CA SER A 93 15.94 7.72 3.83
C SER A 93 16.35 6.27 3.60
N ILE A 94 17.63 6.05 3.28
CA ILE A 94 18.20 4.72 3.05
C ILE A 94 19.12 4.32 4.22
N SER A 95 19.05 3.07 4.64
CA SER A 95 20.01 2.47 5.57
C SER A 95 20.33 1.05 5.13
N ILE A 96 21.61 0.69 5.14
CA ILE A 96 22.09 -0.62 4.72
C ILE A 96 22.74 -1.30 5.93
N PHE A 97 22.36 -2.54 6.19
CA PHE A 97 22.83 -3.29 7.35
C PHE A 97 23.53 -4.59 6.95
N GLU A 98 24.65 -4.90 7.59
CA GLU A 98 25.22 -6.24 7.61
C GLU A 98 24.93 -6.85 8.99
N GLY A 99 24.00 -7.80 9.04
CA GLY A 99 23.43 -8.27 10.30
C GLY A 99 22.78 -7.15 11.12
N LYS A 100 23.50 -6.63 12.12
CA LYS A 100 23.07 -5.54 13.03
C LYS A 100 23.87 -4.25 12.86
N GLU A 101 24.92 -4.25 12.04
CA GLU A 101 25.81 -3.11 11.86
C GLU A 101 25.35 -2.26 10.68
N LEU A 102 25.44 -0.94 10.81
CA LEU A 102 25.17 -0.02 9.70
C LEU A 102 26.41 0.03 8.81
N VAL A 103 26.22 -0.26 7.52
CA VAL A 103 27.28 -0.22 6.52
C VAL A 103 27.07 0.98 5.63
N ILE A 104 28.15 1.74 5.41
CA ILE A 104 28.15 2.86 4.46
C ILE A 104 28.43 2.29 3.07
N CYS A 105 27.52 2.54 2.15
CA CYS A 105 27.68 2.23 0.74
C CYS A 105 27.44 3.51 -0.07
N ASP A 106 27.93 3.53 -1.31
CA ASP A 106 27.54 4.56 -2.25
C ASP A 106 26.11 4.26 -2.74
N VAL A 107 25.23 5.23 -2.62
CA VAL A 107 23.81 5.09 -2.98
C VAL A 107 23.41 6.24 -3.88
N GLU A 108 22.81 5.89 -5.01
CA GLU A 108 22.30 6.83 -6.00
C GLU A 108 20.79 6.65 -6.12
N ILE A 109 20.03 7.73 -5.92
CA ILE A 109 18.59 7.76 -6.21
C ILE A 109 18.44 7.93 -7.72
N ARG A 110 17.88 6.93 -8.39
CA ARG A 110 17.82 6.89 -9.85
C ARG A 110 16.52 7.48 -10.38
N ASP A 111 15.41 7.18 -9.72
CA ASP A 111 14.07 7.70 -10.02
C ASP A 111 13.11 7.40 -8.84
N LEU A 112 11.83 7.79 -8.99
CA LEU A 112 10.73 7.61 -8.03
C LEU A 112 10.57 6.22 -7.40
N ASN A 113 11.08 5.17 -8.04
CA ASN A 113 10.91 3.80 -7.57
C ASN A 113 12.21 3.01 -7.50
N ASN A 114 13.35 3.58 -7.91
CA ASN A 114 14.60 2.85 -8.03
C ASN A 114 15.78 3.58 -7.38
N ILE A 115 16.59 2.81 -6.67
CA ILE A 115 17.91 3.22 -6.20
C ILE A 115 18.98 2.27 -6.73
N ILE A 116 20.22 2.74 -6.78
CA ILE A 116 21.40 1.94 -7.02
C ILE A 116 22.22 1.92 -5.74
N VAL A 117 22.64 0.73 -5.32
CA VAL A 117 23.59 0.54 -4.21
C VAL A 117 24.89 -0.02 -4.77
N ARG A 118 26.01 0.64 -4.47
CA ARG A 118 27.36 0.19 -4.80
C ARG A 118 28.15 -0.09 -3.53
N THR A 119 28.72 -1.29 -3.45
CA THR A 119 29.48 -1.75 -2.28
C THR A 119 30.98 -1.66 -2.56
N ALA A 120 31.78 -1.48 -1.50
CA ALA A 120 33.23 -1.40 -1.63
C ALA A 120 33.82 -2.77 -2.05
N ASP A 121 33.36 -3.83 -1.39
CA ASP A 121 33.68 -5.21 -1.70
C ASP A 121 32.45 -5.95 -2.23
N ILE A 122 32.67 -7.05 -2.93
CA ILE A 122 31.60 -7.93 -3.41
C ILE A 122 30.94 -8.60 -2.19
N PRO A 123 29.65 -8.34 -1.91
CA PRO A 123 28.99 -8.93 -0.74
C PRO A 123 28.68 -10.40 -0.99
N GLU A 124 28.81 -11.22 0.04
CA GLU A 124 28.32 -12.59 0.02
C GLU A 124 26.80 -12.64 -0.22
N GLU A 125 26.31 -13.81 -0.61
CA GLU A 125 24.90 -13.98 -0.95
C GLU A 125 23.97 -13.52 0.19
N ASN A 126 23.12 -12.53 -0.10
CA ASN A 126 22.16 -11.93 0.85
C ASN A 126 22.75 -11.38 2.16
N SER A 127 24.05 -11.03 2.20
CA SER A 127 24.70 -10.56 3.44
C SER A 127 24.25 -9.17 3.89
N LEU A 128 23.83 -8.32 2.95
CA LEU A 128 23.43 -6.94 3.22
C LEU A 128 21.93 -6.78 3.11
N LYS A 129 21.33 -6.03 4.04
CA LYS A 129 19.91 -5.68 4.05
C LYS A 129 19.73 -4.19 3.83
N VAL A 130 19.15 -3.83 2.69
CA VAL A 130 18.78 -2.46 2.34
C VAL A 130 17.40 -2.16 2.89
N VAL A 131 17.27 -1.02 3.55
CA VAL A 131 16.02 -0.48 4.07
C VAL A 131 15.82 0.91 3.46
N VAL A 132 14.68 1.11 2.80
CA VAL A 132 14.28 2.39 2.21
C VAL A 132 13.01 2.84 2.89
N ILE A 133 12.97 4.10 3.32
CA ILE A 133 11.85 4.71 4.04
C ILE A 133 11.46 5.98 3.29
N GLY A 134 10.18 6.16 2.96
CA GLY A 134 9.67 7.29 2.16
C GLY A 134 8.15 7.39 2.18
#